data_AF-A0A1R3FNV4-F1
#
_entry.id   AF-A0A1R3FNV4-F1
#
_cell.length_a   1.000
_cell.length_b   1.000
_cell.length_c   1.000
_cell.angle_alpha   90.00
_cell.angle_beta   90.00
_cell.angle_gamma   90.00
#
_symmetry.space_group_name_H-M   'P 1'
#
loop_
_entity.id
_entity.type
_entity.pdbx_description
1 polymer ?
#
loop_
_entity_poly.entity_id
_entity_poly.type
_entity_poly.pdbx_seq_one_letter_code
_entity_poly.pdbx_strand_id
1 'polypeptide(L)'
;MIRKDISRVSIVQSLNRVWLEIVKEKNVNDYLVDEHIHRSDLAFISGCEGDYFSHRDSIVINANKFVNDYDSYSIVHTTDLFTNEACEMICNEHQEQN
;
A
#
# COMPACT_ATOMS: atom_id res chain seq x y z
N MET A 1 -6.99 -11.44 1.89
CA MET A 1 -6.44 -11.71 0.55
C MET A 1 -6.18 -10.40 -0.18
N ILE A 2 -5.06 -10.32 -0.91
CA ILE A 2 -4.76 -9.19 -1.81
C ILE A 2 -5.67 -9.26 -3.04
N ARG A 3 -6.04 -8.11 -3.60
CA ARG A 3 -6.87 -8.06 -4.81
C ARG A 3 -6.14 -8.68 -6.01
N LYS A 4 -6.85 -9.51 -6.77
CA LYS A 4 -6.27 -10.32 -7.86
C LYS A 4 -5.93 -9.52 -9.12
N ASP A 5 -6.51 -8.33 -9.26
CA ASP A 5 -6.25 -7.42 -10.38
C ASP A 5 -4.93 -6.65 -10.23
N ILE A 6 -4.27 -6.75 -9.07
CA ILE A 6 -2.97 -6.11 -8.80
C ILE A 6 -1.85 -7.00 -9.35
N SER A 7 -1.06 -6.46 -10.27
CA SER A 7 0.13 -7.13 -10.82
C SER A 7 1.43 -6.71 -10.13
N ARG A 8 1.49 -5.46 -9.64
CA ARG A 8 2.68 -4.93 -8.94
C ARG A 8 2.28 -3.96 -7.84
N VAL A 9 3.02 -4.04 -6.72
CA VAL A 9 3.00 -3.04 -5.64
C VAL A 9 4.42 -2.57 -5.41
N SER A 10 4.63 -1.27 -5.27
CA SER A 10 5.98 -0.71 -5.10
C SER A 10 5.96 0.56 -4.26
N ILE A 11 6.99 0.73 -3.42
CA ILE A 11 7.31 2.02 -2.81
C ILE A 11 8.15 2.80 -3.80
N VAL A 12 7.67 3.98 -4.20
CA VAL A 12 8.36 4.86 -5.14
C VAL A 12 8.71 6.16 -4.43
N GLN A 13 9.97 6.54 -4.45
CA GLN A 13 10.45 7.73 -3.76
C GLN A 13 11.05 8.74 -4.73
N SER A 14 10.66 10.00 -4.55
CA SER A 14 11.22 11.17 -5.22
C SER A 14 11.90 12.07 -4.18
N LEU A 15 12.52 13.17 -4.63
CA LEU A 15 13.22 14.10 -3.74
C LEU A 15 12.35 14.64 -2.59
N ASN A 16 11.03 14.73 -2.79
CA ASN A 16 10.13 15.40 -1.84
C ASN A 16 8.96 14.53 -1.38
N ARG A 17 8.77 13.32 -1.93
CA ARG A 17 7.58 12.49 -1.67
C ARG A 17 7.89 11.00 -1.75
N VAL A 18 7.17 10.22 -0.95
CA VAL A 18 7.11 8.76 -0.97
C VAL A 18 5.71 8.35 -1.39
N TRP A 19 5.61 7.41 -2.33
CA TRP A 19 4.35 6.96 -2.91
C TRP A 19 4.21 5.46 -2.74
N LEU A 20 2.98 5.00 -2.52
CA LEU A 20 2.60 3.62 -2.81
C LEU A 20 2.07 3.58 -4.24
N GLU A 21 2.80 2.89 -5.11
CA GLU A 21 2.36 2.57 -6.46
C GLU A 21 1.69 1.21 -6.48
N ILE A 22 0.45 1.17 -6.96
CA ILE A 22 -0.29 -0.06 -7.24
C ILE A 22 -0.54 -0.09 -8.74
N VAL A 23 -0.05 -1.15 -9.38
CA VAL A 23 -0.28 -1.42 -10.80
C VAL A 23 -1.32 -2.52 -10.90
N LYS A 24 -2.36 -2.25 -11.67
CA LYS A 24 -3.43 -3.19 -11.97
C LYS A 24 -3.39 -3.55 -13.45
N GLU A 25 -3.54 -4.82 -13.76
CA GLU A 25 -3.59 -5.30 -15.14
C GLU A 25 -4.96 -5.88 -15.44
N LYS A 26 -5.49 -5.52 -16.60
CA LYS A 26 -6.72 -6.06 -17.14
C LYS A 26 -6.47 -6.62 -18.53
N ASN A 27 -6.62 -7.93 -18.68
CA ASN A 27 -6.59 -8.56 -20.00
C ASN A 27 -7.81 -8.09 -20.81
N VAL A 28 -7.55 -7.44 -21.94
CA VAL A 28 -8.59 -7.01 -22.90
C VAL A 28 -8.85 -8.10 -23.92
N ASN A 29 -7.81 -8.86 -24.30
CA ASN A 29 -7.85 -10.10 -25.07
C ASN A 29 -6.55 -10.90 -24.84
N ASP A 30 -6.35 -12.02 -25.54
CA ASP A 30 -5.20 -12.94 -25.33
C ASP A 30 -3.80 -12.33 -25.53
N TYR A 31 -3.70 -11.14 -26.14
CA TYR A 31 -2.42 -10.50 -26.47
C TYR A 31 -2.34 -9.01 -26.06
N LEU A 32 -3.40 -8.46 -25.47
CA LEU A 32 -3.50 -7.05 -25.10
C LEU A 32 -3.84 -6.91 -23.62
N VAL A 33 -2.94 -6.28 -22.88
CA VAL A 33 -3.07 -5.96 -21.47
C VAL A 33 -3.23 -4.46 -21.31
N ASP A 34 -4.24 -4.05 -20.55
CA ASP A 34 -4.44 -2.67 -20.11
C ASP A 34 -3.86 -2.52 -18.70
N GLU A 35 -2.88 -1.61 -18.54
CA GLU A 35 -2.17 -1.37 -17.29
C GLU A 35 -2.63 -0.04 -16.66
N HIS A 36 -3.16 -0.11 -15.45
CA HIS A 36 -3.59 1.05 -14.67
C HIS A 36 -2.64 1.25 -13.49
N ILE A 37 -1.88 2.36 -13.52
CA ILE A 37 -0.99 2.74 -12.43
C ILE A 37 -1.69 3.77 -11.53
N HIS A 38 -1.88 3.41 -10.27
CA HIS A 38 -2.35 4.32 -9.23
C HIS A 38 -1.22 4.62 -8.25
N ARG A 39 -1.03 5.90 -7.89
CA ARG A 39 -0.06 6.33 -6.89
C ARG A 39 -0.77 7.11 -5.79
N SER A 40 -0.66 6.63 -4.57
CA SER A 40 -1.11 7.33 -3.37
C SER A 40 0.10 7.95 -2.69
N ASP A 41 0.03 9.26 -2.40
CA ASP A 41 1.05 9.92 -1.60
C ASP A 41 0.99 9.36 -0.18
N LEU A 42 2.11 8.91 0.39
CA LEU A 42 2.13 8.36 1.74
C LEU A 42 2.30 9.43 2.83
N ALA A 43 2.42 10.71 2.47
CA ALA A 43 2.55 11.81 3.43
C ALA A 43 1.31 12.01 4.32
N PHE A 44 0.13 11.46 3.98
CA PHE A 44 -1.03 11.52 4.88
C PHE A 44 -0.90 10.57 6.08
N ILE A 45 0.05 9.62 6.05
CA ILE A 45 0.30 8.70 7.14
C ILE A 45 1.30 9.36 8.10
N SER A 46 0.78 9.93 9.18
CA SER A 46 1.57 10.57 10.22
C SER A 46 2.07 9.58 11.28
N GLY A 47 3.35 9.67 11.63
CA GLY A 47 3.93 9.05 12.82
C GLY A 47 4.08 10.04 13.98
N CYS A 48 4.73 9.61 15.07
CA CYS A 48 4.90 10.42 16.28
C CYS A 48 5.69 11.73 16.09
N GLU A 49 6.61 11.77 15.13
CA GLU A 49 7.53 12.90 14.90
C GLU A 49 7.44 13.50 13.48
N GLY A 50 6.31 13.31 12.78
CA GLY A 50 6.10 13.78 11.41
C GLY A 50 5.67 12.67 10.47
N ASP A 51 5.99 12.76 9.18
CA ASP A 51 5.62 11.76 8.18
C ASP A 51 6.20 10.38 8.55
N TYR A 52 5.34 9.36 8.63
CA TYR A 52 5.79 7.99 8.92
C TYR A 52 6.70 7.46 7.79
N PHE A 53 6.30 7.74 6.54
CA PHE A 53 7.07 7.47 5.32
C PHE A 53 7.76 8.74 4.83
N SER A 54 8.95 9.03 5.36
CA SER A 54 9.66 10.28 5.07
C SER A 54 10.49 10.19 3.79
N HIS A 55 10.40 11.18 2.91
CA HIS A 55 11.24 11.30 1.71
C HIS A 55 12.74 11.52 2.03
N ARG A 56 13.05 11.85 3.29
CA ARG A 56 14.43 11.99 3.80
C ARG A 56 15.06 10.66 4.19
N ASP A 57 14.24 9.66 4.49
CA ASP A 57 14.71 8.30 4.73
C ASP A 57 15.16 7.66 3.42
N SER A 58 16.02 6.65 3.48
CA SER A 58 16.33 5.87 2.29
C SER A 58 15.11 5.07 1.83
N ILE A 59 14.98 4.84 0.53
CA ILE A 59 13.88 4.04 -0.03
C ILE A 59 13.82 2.63 0.58
N VAL A 60 14.96 2.04 0.96
CA VAL A 60 15.03 0.74 1.62
C VAL A 60 14.41 0.79 3.01
N ILE A 61 14.63 1.87 3.76
CA ILE A 61 14.00 2.07 5.08
C ILE A 61 12.49 2.19 4.92
N ASN A 62 12.02 3.01 3.97
CA ASN A 62 10.58 3.16 3.73
C ASN A 62 9.91 1.86 3.25
N ALA A 63 10.60 1.08 2.41
CA ALA A 63 10.13 -0.24 2.00
C ALA A 63 10.06 -1.21 3.19
N ASN A 64 11.08 -1.21 4.06
CA ASN A 64 11.09 -2.05 5.26
C ASN A 64 9.95 -1.68 6.22
N LYS A 65 9.73 -0.37 6.44
CA LYS A 65 8.61 0.13 7.24
C LYS A 65 7.28 -0.42 6.71
N PHE A 66 7.04 -0.32 5.40
CA PHE A 66 5.79 -0.78 4.80
C PHE A 66 5.57 -2.29 4.92
N VAL A 67 6.63 -3.09 4.75
CA VAL A 67 6.51 -4.57 4.69
C VAL A 67 6.52 -5.20 6.08
N ASN A 68 7.34 -4.68 7.00
CA ASN A 68 7.63 -5.34 8.27
C ASN A 68 7.06 -4.61 9.50
N ASP A 69 6.92 -3.29 9.46
CA ASP A 69 6.61 -2.49 10.64
C ASP A 69 5.20 -1.90 10.62
N TYR A 70 4.66 -1.59 9.44
CA TYR A 70 3.35 -0.99 9.26
C TYR A 70 2.27 -2.09 9.33
N ASP A 71 1.45 -2.04 10.36
CA ASP A 71 0.57 -3.14 10.72
C ASP A 71 -0.57 -3.33 9.70
N SER A 72 -1.08 -4.56 9.62
CA SER A 72 -2.12 -4.95 8.66
C SER A 72 -3.41 -4.13 8.80
N TYR A 73 -3.78 -3.74 10.03
CA TYR A 73 -4.96 -2.92 10.29
C TYR A 73 -4.79 -1.52 9.70
N SER A 74 -3.64 -0.89 9.94
CA SER A 74 -3.30 0.39 9.33
C SER A 74 -3.22 0.32 7.80
N ILE A 75 -2.68 -0.76 7.22
CA ILE A 75 -2.61 -0.93 5.76
C ILE A 75 -4.00 -1.01 5.14
N VAL A 76 -4.95 -1.78 5.71
CA VAL A 76 -6.30 -1.91 5.13
C VAL A 76 -7.10 -0.60 5.19
N HIS A 77 -6.80 0.27 6.15
CA HIS A 77 -7.46 1.56 6.28
C HIS A 77 -6.87 2.67 5.40
N THR A 78 -5.64 2.48 4.91
CA THR A 78 -4.89 3.52 4.19
C THR A 78 -4.58 3.17 2.75
N THR A 79 -4.84 1.94 2.31
CA THR A 79 -4.47 1.45 0.97
C THR A 79 -5.58 0.60 0.33
N ASP A 80 -5.59 0.53 -1.00
CA ASP A 80 -6.52 -0.29 -1.79
C ASP A 80 -5.87 -1.62 -2.22
N LEU A 81 -5.17 -2.29 -1.29
CA LEU A 81 -4.46 -3.55 -1.57
C LEU A 81 -5.32 -4.80 -1.38
N PHE A 82 -6.27 -4.75 -0.45
CA PHE A 82 -7.00 -5.91 0.03
C PHE A 82 -8.42 -5.96 -0.54
N THR A 83 -8.99 -7.16 -0.62
CA THR A 83 -10.42 -7.31 -0.93
C THR A 83 -11.27 -6.86 0.27
N ASN A 84 -12.53 -6.51 0.03
CA ASN A 84 -13.44 -6.07 1.11
C ASN A 84 -13.54 -7.12 2.22
N GLU A 85 -13.65 -8.39 1.86
CA GLU A 85 -13.73 -9.49 2.82
C GLU A 85 -12.47 -9.58 3.68
N ALA A 86 -11.31 -9.31 3.08
CA ALA A 86 -10.04 -9.30 3.79
C ALA A 86 -9.92 -8.12 4.75
N CYS A 87 -10.40 -6.95 4.35
CA CYS A 87 -10.49 -5.78 5.23
C CYS A 87 -11.40 -6.08 6.43
N GLU A 88 -12.57 -6.66 6.20
CA GLU A 88 -13.49 -7.04 7.28
C GLU A 88 -12.87 -8.03 8.26
N MET A 89 -12.18 -9.07 7.76
CA MET A 89 -11.48 -10.03 8.61
C MET A 89 -10.41 -9.35 9.49
N ILE A 90 -9.53 -8.54 8.89
CA ILE A 90 -8.44 -7.85 9.60
C ILE A 90 -9.00 -6.87 10.64
N CYS A 91 -10.08 -6.15 10.31
CA CYS A 91 -10.76 -5.25 11.24
C CYS A 91 -11.34 -6.02 12.44
N ASN A 92 -11.99 -7.16 12.21
CA ASN A 92 -12.56 -7.97 13.29
C ASN A 92 -11.48 -8.57 14.20
N GLU A 93 -10.40 -9.10 13.62
CA GLU A 93 -9.25 -9.62 14.38
C GLU A 93 -8.62 -8.54 15.28
N HIS A 94 -8.53 -7.30 14.80
CA HIS A 94 -8.02 -6.19 15.61
C HIS A 94 -8.98 -5.79 16.75
N GLN A 95 -10.29 -5.88 16.54
CA GLN A 95 -11.29 -5.62 17.58
C GLN A 95 -11.29 -6.68 18.69
N GLU A 96 -11.05 -7.94 18.35
CA GLU A 96 -10.99 -9.05 19.32
C GLU A 96 -9.73 -9.01 20.20
N GLN A 97 -8.68 -8.29 19.78
CA GLN A 97 -7.40 -8.16 20.50
C GLN A 97 -7.34 -6.96 21.45
N ASN A 98 -8.36 -6.09 21.46
CA ASN A 98 -8.45 -4.88 22.29
C ASN A 98 -9.66 -4.93 23.23
#